data_AF-A0A843K7R6-F1
#
_entry.id   AF-A0A843K7R6-F1
#
_cell.length_a   1.000
_cell.length_b   1.000
_cell.length_c   1.000
_cell.angle_alpha   90.00
_cell.angle_beta   90.00
_cell.angle_gamma   90.00
#
_symmetry.space_group_name_H-M   'P 1'
#
loop_
_entity.id
_entity.type
_entity.pdbx_description
1 polymer ?
#
loop_
_entity_poly.entity_id
_entity_poly.type
_entity_poly.pdbx_seq_one_letter_code
_entity_poly.pdbx_strand_id
1 'polypeptide(L)' 'MDLKIVLLGPPGSGKGTQTERLVAEFGFTKISTGDLLREAVRNGTELGVKAK' A
#
# COMPACT_ATOMS: atom_id res chain seq x y z
N MET A 1 -13.78 0.21 18.18
CA MET A 1 -13.93 0.95 16.90
C MET A 1 -12.64 0.72 16.13
N ASP A 2 -12.74 0.24 14.90
CA ASP A 2 -11.56 -0.03 14.07
C ASP A 2 -11.10 1.26 13.39
N LEU A 3 -9.85 1.67 13.66
CA LEU A 3 -9.25 2.87 13.07
C LEU A 3 -8.70 2.55 11.68
N LYS A 4 -9.09 3.36 10.69
CA LYS A 4 -8.58 3.29 9.31
C LYS A 4 -7.86 4.60 8.99
N ILE A 5 -6.62 4.48 8.52
CA ILE A 5 -5.75 5.62 8.23
C ILE A 5 -5.41 5.62 6.74
N VAL A 6 -5.53 6.78 6.10
CA VAL A 6 -5.07 7.00 4.72
C VAL A 6 -3.93 8.00 4.75
N LEU A 7 -2.76 7.60 4.22
CA LEU A 7 -1.59 8.47 4.13
C LEU A 7 -1.44 9.00 2.71
N LEU A 8 -1.52 10.33 2.55
CA LEU A 8 -1.41 11.03 1.27
C LEU A 8 -0.15 11.92 1.26
N GLY A 9 0.39 12.17 0.06
CA GLY A 9 1.59 12.98 -0.12
C GLY A 9 2.36 12.63 -1.39
N PRO A 10 3.24 13.53 -1.90
CA PRO A 10 3.96 13.33 -3.16
C PRO A 10 4.99 12.17 -3.09
N PRO A 11 5.51 11.69 -4.21
CA PRO A 11 6.66 10.78 -4.22
C PRO A 11 7.82 11.34 -3.38
N GLY A 12 8.49 10.48 -2.60
CA GLY A 12 9.57 10.91 -1.69
C GLY A 12 9.12 11.55 -0.37
N SER A 13 7.82 11.78 -0.14
CA SER A 13 7.33 12.44 1.09
C SER A 13 7.42 11.61 2.39
N GLY A 14 8.05 10.43 2.36
CA GLY A 14 8.23 9.58 3.56
C GLY A 14 7.01 8.77 4.01
N LYS A 15 5.92 8.69 3.24
CA LYS A 15 4.71 7.90 3.59
C LYS A 15 5.02 6.45 3.94
N GLY A 16 5.90 5.80 3.17
CA GLY A 16 6.30 4.41 3.39
C GLY A 16 6.94 4.24 4.78
N THR A 17 7.92 5.09 5.09
CA THR A 17 8.59 5.11 6.40
C THR A 17 7.61 5.33 7.55
N GLN A 18 6.65 6.26 7.41
CA GLN A 18 5.65 6.48 8.46
C GLN A 18 4.66 5.31 8.57
N THR A 19 4.31 4.67 7.45
CA THR A 19 3.48 3.46 7.46
C THR A 19 4.15 2.33 8.23
N GLU A 20 5.44 2.09 7.98
CA GLU A 20 6.22 1.06 8.68
C GLU A 20 6.29 1.31 10.19
N ARG A 21 6.44 2.57 10.61
CA ARG A 21 6.38 2.95 12.03
C ARG A 21 5.01 2.66 12.64
N LEU A 22 3.93 3.04 11.96
CA LEU A 22 2.56 2.79 12.42
C LEU A 22 2.28 1.28 12.56
N VAL A 23 2.75 0.47 11.61
CA VAL A 23 2.64 -1.00 11.67
C VAL A 23 3.40 -1.54 12.87
N ALA A 24 4.66 -1.11 13.07
CA ALA A 24 5.51 -1.60 14.14
C ALA A 24 5.01 -1.20 15.54
N GLU A 25 4.52 0.03 15.70
CA GLU A 25 4.11 0.57 17.00
C GLU A 25 2.69 0.18 17.40
N PHE A 26 1.77 0.09 16.45
CA PHE A 26 0.34 -0.11 16.72
C PHE A 26 -0.24 -1.39 16.12
N GLY A 27 0.55 -2.19 15.39
CA GLY A 27 0.09 -3.45 14.80
C GLY A 27 -0.88 -3.28 13.63
N PHE A 28 -0.89 -2.12 12.96
CA PHE A 28 -1.75 -1.89 11.81
C PHE A 28 -1.43 -2.84 10.65
N THR A 29 -2.45 -3.23 9.89
CA THR A 29 -2.24 -3.90 8.60
C THR A 29 -1.98 -2.86 7.52
N LYS A 30 -0.81 -2.92 6.88
CA LYS A 30 -0.47 -2.07 5.73
C LYS A 30 -1.25 -2.54 4.49
N ILE A 31 -1.95 -1.61 3.84
CA ILE A 31 -2.53 -1.80 2.51
C ILE A 31 -1.91 -0.77 1.56
N SER A 32 -1.33 -1.24 0.46
CA SER A 32 -0.65 -0.42 -0.53
C SER A 32 -1.21 -0.76 -1.92
N THR A 33 -2.01 0.14 -2.48
CA THR A 33 -2.63 -0.06 -3.80
C THR A 33 -1.58 -0.26 -4.89
N GLY A 34 -0.44 0.44 -4.79
CA GLY A 34 0.68 0.28 -5.72
C GLY A 34 1.33 -1.11 -5.62
N ASP A 35 1.50 -1.65 -4.41
CA ASP A 35 2.05 -3.01 -4.24
C ASP A 35 1.09 -4.07 -4.77
N LEU A 36 -0.20 -3.96 -4.43
CA LEU A 36 -1.26 -4.86 -4.90
C LEU A 36 -1.37 -4.86 -6.44
N LEU A 37 -1.32 -3.68 -7.07
CA LEU A 37 -1.37 -3.57 -8.52
C LEU A 37 -0.13 -4.17 -9.19
N ARG A 38 1.06 -3.89 -8.67
CA ARG A 38 2.31 -4.48 -9.20
C ARG A 38 2.33 -6.00 -9.07
N GLU A 39 1.81 -6.53 -7.97
CA GLU A 39 1.65 -7.98 -7.78
C GLU A 39 0.67 -8.57 -8.79
N ALA A 40 -0.49 -7.93 -8.97
CA ALA A 40 -1.49 -8.34 -9.95
C ALA A 40 -0.90 -8.41 -11.38
N VAL A 41 -0.09 -7.41 -11.76
CA VAL A 41 0.65 -7.36 -13.03
C VAL A 41 1.67 -8.50 -13.13
N ARG A 42 2.50 -8.69 -12.10
CA ARG A 42 3.51 -9.77 -12.07
C ARG A 42 2.91 -11.15 -12.19
N ASN A 43 1.75 -11.37 -11.56
CA ASN A 43 1.08 -12.67 -11.55
C ASN A 43 0.19 -12.90 -12.78
N GLY A 44 0.11 -11.94 -13.71
CA GLY A 44 -0.69 -12.09 -14.93
C GLY A 44 -2.19 -12.24 -14.68
N THR A 45 -2.68 -11.72 -13.54
CA THR A 45 -4.12 -11.73 -13.24
C THR A 45 -4.90 -10.92 -14.26
N GLU A 46 -6.21 -11.15 -14.41
CA GLU A 46 -7.04 -10.35 -15.33
C GLU A 46 -6.91 -8.84 -15.08
N LEU A 47 -6.90 -8.42 -13.81
CA LEU A 47 -6.67 -7.02 -13.43
C LEU A 47 -5.28 -6.53 -13.85
N GLY A 48 -4.25 -7.34 -13.60
CA GLY A 48 -2.87 -7.01 -13.96
C GLY A 48 -2.66 -6.87 -15.48
N VAL A 49 -3.31 -7.72 -16.27
CA VAL A 49 -3.27 -7.62 -17.74
C VAL A 49 -3.96 -6.34 -18.23
N LYS A 50 -5.10 -5.95 -17.63
CA LYS A 50 -5.80 -4.69 -17.96
C LYS A 50 -5.02 -3.43 -17.59
N ALA A 51 -4.14 -3.51 -16.59
CA ALA A 51 -3.36 -2.38 -16.09
C ALA A 51 -2.05 -2.15 -16.86
N LYS A 52 -1.68 -3.09 -17.74
CA LYS A 52 -0.49 -3.01 -18.60
C LYS A 52 -0.83 -2.34 -19.92
#